data_AF-A0A2G6N3F0-F1
#
_entry.id   AF-A0A2G6N3F0-F1
#
_cell.length_a   1.000
_cell.length_b   1.000
_cell.length_c   1.000
_cell.angle_alpha   90.00
_cell.angle_beta   90.00
_cell.angle_gamma   90.00
#
_symmetry.space_group_name_H-M   'P 1'
#
loop_
_entity.id
_entity.type
_entity.pdbx_description
1 polymer ?
#
loop_
_entity_poly.entity_id
_entity_poly.type
_entity_poly.pdbx_seq_one_letter_code
_entity_poly.pdbx_strand_id
1 'polypeptide(L)'
;MRSSHPLLYTAWKQLIRAYLIAMVISLAIGLMVIRVGFLSPERLFDASTQRIASVLPAFELGIRAGLDLGLLLFGWNLFGAFATISFLYTAAFFNPDHMGMPPRRLRRIFCGSRKMKLLCHLPGCSKIKVESLRRLYVWLMVPLLGIILLGLESGLQISTGVYLHGSLMAAVAPLLAHGLIEIPIFILAGAVTFSAHLCIRKAVQRNQTQSVFQKLDAHRKAMPIRTIAWSVIGGLLVAGLVEAHVTPRIMQLLG
;
A
#
# COMPACT_ATOMS: atom_id res chain seq x y z
N MET A 1 -15.90 15.97 20.29
CA MET A 1 -15.00 14.95 19.68
C MET A 1 -15.22 14.97 18.17
N ARG A 2 -14.20 15.25 17.34
CA ARG A 2 -14.33 15.11 15.88
C ARG A 2 -14.42 13.61 15.55
N SER A 3 -15.42 13.20 14.79
CA SER A 3 -15.55 11.83 14.32
C SER A 3 -14.28 11.41 13.56
N SER A 4 -13.86 10.15 13.67
CA SER A 4 -12.69 9.62 12.96
C SER A 4 -12.95 9.43 11.46
N HIS A 5 -14.21 9.40 11.05
CA HIS A 5 -14.69 9.29 9.67
C HIS A 5 -14.12 10.32 8.68
N PRO A 6 -14.10 11.64 8.97
CA PRO A 6 -13.48 12.63 8.08
C PRO A 6 -12.00 12.37 7.82
N LEU A 7 -11.24 11.83 8.79
CA LEU A 7 -9.82 11.55 8.60
C LEU A 7 -9.59 10.32 7.73
N LEU A 8 -10.39 9.26 7.91
CA LEU A 8 -10.31 8.05 7.08
C LEU A 8 -10.62 8.38 5.61
N TYR A 9 -11.71 9.10 5.35
CA TYR A 9 -12.07 9.51 3.99
C TYR A 9 -11.03 10.44 3.37
N THR A 10 -10.46 11.36 4.16
CA THR A 10 -9.37 12.22 3.69
C THR A 10 -8.13 11.41 3.35
N ALA A 11 -7.75 10.43 4.18
CA ALA A 11 -6.61 9.55 3.93
C ALA A 11 -6.82 8.72 2.65
N TRP A 12 -7.99 8.11 2.50
CA TRP A 12 -8.37 7.33 1.32
C TRP A 12 -8.27 8.16 0.04
N LYS A 13 -8.83 9.37 0.01
CA LYS A 13 -8.71 10.29 -1.13
C LYS A 13 -7.27 10.68 -1.44
N GLN A 14 -6.46 10.95 -0.41
CA GLN A 14 -5.05 11.31 -0.61
C GLN A 14 -4.25 10.15 -1.21
N LEU A 15 -4.51 8.92 -0.76
CA LEU A 15 -3.86 7.73 -1.30
C LEU A 15 -4.28 7.46 -2.75
N ILE A 16 -5.57 7.59 -3.09
CA ILE A 16 -6.04 7.52 -4.50
C ILE A 16 -5.32 8.55 -5.36
N ARG A 17 -5.25 9.80 -4.90
CA ARG A 17 -4.54 10.85 -5.66
C ARG A 17 -3.06 10.52 -5.85
N ALA A 18 -2.40 10.02 -4.80
CA ALA A 18 -1.00 9.63 -4.88
C ALA A 18 -0.78 8.49 -5.89
N TYR A 19 -1.66 7.48 -5.87
CA TYR A 19 -1.67 6.39 -6.86
C TYR A 19 -1.77 6.92 -8.29
N LEU A 20 -2.82 7.72 -8.57
CA LEU A 20 -3.10 8.21 -9.93
C LEU A 20 -1.98 9.11 -10.45
N ILE A 21 -1.45 10.01 -9.61
CA ILE A 21 -0.33 10.88 -9.99
C ILE A 21 0.90 10.04 -10.32
N ALA A 22 1.26 9.10 -9.45
CA ALA A 22 2.40 8.22 -9.67
C ALA A 22 2.24 7.38 -10.95
N MET A 23 1.05 6.83 -11.18
CA MET A 23 0.72 6.07 -12.38
C MET A 23 0.87 6.90 -13.66
N VAL A 24 0.32 8.11 -13.70
CA VAL A 24 0.41 9.00 -14.88
C VAL A 24 1.86 9.41 -15.15
N ILE A 25 2.61 9.80 -14.11
CA ILE A 25 4.03 10.15 -14.25
C ILE A 25 4.82 8.97 -14.79
N SER A 26 4.59 7.77 -14.23
CA SER A 26 5.32 6.57 -14.63
C SER A 26 4.96 6.11 -16.05
N LEU A 27 3.69 6.20 -16.44
CA LEU A 27 3.24 5.94 -17.81
C LEU A 27 3.95 6.86 -18.81
N ALA A 28 3.99 8.17 -18.52
CA ALA A 28 4.66 9.14 -19.39
C ALA A 28 6.16 8.84 -19.51
N ILE A 29 6.83 8.57 -18.38
CA ILE A 29 8.25 8.22 -18.36
C ILE A 29 8.50 6.93 -19.15
N GLY A 30 7.71 5.88 -18.91
CA GLY A 30 7.85 4.59 -19.59
C GLY A 30 7.68 4.72 -21.10
N LEU A 31 6.66 5.44 -21.56
CA LEU A 31 6.45 5.72 -22.99
C LEU A 31 7.62 6.49 -23.60
N MET A 32 8.17 7.49 -22.91
CA MET A 32 9.34 8.23 -23.38
C MET A 32 10.58 7.35 -23.45
N VAL A 33 10.87 6.58 -22.40
CA VAL A 33 12.05 5.71 -22.30
C VAL A 33 12.04 4.64 -23.40
N ILE A 34 10.88 4.02 -23.66
CA ILE A 34 10.72 3.05 -24.74
C ILE A 34 10.92 3.71 -26.10
N ARG A 35 10.27 4.86 -26.36
CA ARG A 35 10.35 5.55 -27.66
C ARG A 35 11.73 6.10 -28.00
N VAL A 36 12.50 6.54 -27.01
CA VAL A 36 13.87 7.04 -27.22
C VAL A 36 14.87 5.88 -27.32
N GLY A 37 14.43 4.63 -27.13
CA GLY A 37 15.27 3.44 -27.29
C GLY A 37 16.28 3.24 -26.16
N PHE A 38 16.09 3.88 -25.00
CA PHE A 38 16.99 3.75 -23.85
C PHE A 38 16.86 2.40 -23.15
N LEU A 39 15.67 1.81 -23.13
CA LEU A 39 15.39 0.48 -22.58
C LEU A 39 14.40 -0.25 -23.48
N SER A 40 14.63 -1.55 -23.66
CA SER A 40 13.66 -2.41 -24.34
C SER A 40 12.40 -2.58 -23.47
N PRO A 41 11.21 -2.70 -24.07
CA PRO A 41 9.95 -2.88 -23.35
C PRO A 41 9.98 -4.07 -22.37
N GLU A 42 10.70 -5.14 -22.73
CA GLU A 42 10.84 -6.35 -21.92
C GLU A 42 11.62 -6.07 -20.64
N ARG A 43 12.74 -5.33 -20.73
CA ARG A 43 13.52 -4.95 -19.53
C ARG A 43 12.73 -4.03 -18.61
N LEU A 44 11.91 -3.15 -19.18
CA LEU A 44 11.02 -2.28 -18.41
C LEU A 44 9.93 -3.09 -17.71
N PHE A 45 9.37 -4.09 -18.39
CA PHE A 45 8.38 -5.01 -17.83
C PHE A 45 8.97 -5.83 -16.69
N ASP A 46 10.13 -6.46 -16.88
CA ASP A 46 10.82 -7.26 -15.87
C ASP A 46 11.11 -6.43 -14.61
N ALA A 47 11.58 -5.20 -14.78
CA ALA A 47 11.82 -4.28 -13.67
C ALA A 47 10.52 -3.93 -12.91
N SER A 48 9.40 -3.80 -13.62
CA SER A 48 8.09 -3.49 -13.03
C SER A 48 7.40 -4.69 -12.37
N THR A 49 7.78 -5.92 -12.74
CA THR A 49 7.15 -7.16 -12.24
C THR A 49 8.04 -7.96 -11.28
N GLN A 50 9.27 -7.50 -11.02
CA GLN A 50 10.24 -8.19 -10.17
C GLN A 50 9.70 -8.59 -8.79
N ARG A 51 8.80 -7.78 -8.22
CA ARG A 51 8.08 -8.13 -6.98
C ARG A 51 7.12 -9.30 -7.14
N ILE A 52 6.34 -9.30 -8.22
CA ILE A 52 5.37 -10.35 -8.52
C ILE A 52 6.09 -11.67 -8.80
N ALA A 53 7.21 -11.62 -9.53
CA ALA A 53 8.05 -12.77 -9.83
C ALA A 53 8.53 -13.51 -8.58
N SER A 54 8.75 -12.80 -7.47
CA SER A 54 9.18 -13.43 -6.21
C SER A 54 8.11 -14.29 -5.53
N VAL A 55 6.83 -14.06 -5.85
CA VAL A 55 5.68 -14.76 -5.25
C VAL A 55 5.15 -15.85 -6.18
N LEU A 56 5.46 -15.76 -7.47
CA LEU A 56 5.03 -16.71 -8.51
C LEU A 56 5.24 -18.19 -8.15
N PRO A 57 6.38 -18.61 -7.54
CA PRO A 57 6.57 -20.02 -7.17
C PRO A 57 5.54 -20.53 -6.15
N ALA A 58 5.06 -19.68 -5.24
CA ALA A 58 4.02 -20.05 -4.29
C ALA A 58 2.66 -20.23 -4.96
N PHE A 59 2.36 -19.40 -5.97
CA PHE A 59 1.16 -19.51 -6.78
C PHE A 59 1.18 -20.78 -7.65
N GLU A 60 2.30 -21.06 -8.31
CA GLU A 60 2.46 -22.29 -9.11
C GLU A 60 2.28 -23.55 -8.26
N LEU A 61 2.85 -23.57 -7.05
CA LEU A 61 2.67 -24.70 -6.13
C LEU A 61 1.19 -24.87 -5.74
N GLY A 62 0.49 -23.77 -5.46
CA GLY A 62 -0.93 -23.78 -5.13
C GLY A 62 -1.80 -24.30 -6.28
N ILE A 63 -1.54 -23.85 -7.51
CA ILE A 63 -2.24 -24.32 -8.71
C ILE A 63 -1.99 -25.82 -8.94
N ARG A 64 -0.74 -26.28 -8.78
CA ARG A 64 -0.40 -27.71 -8.88
C ARG A 64 -1.08 -28.56 -7.80
N ALA A 65 -1.36 -27.97 -6.64
CA ALA A 65 -2.14 -28.60 -5.58
C ALA A 65 -3.66 -28.58 -5.84
N GLY A 66 -4.11 -28.04 -6.98
CA GLY A 66 -5.52 -27.97 -7.37
C GLY A 66 -6.28 -26.77 -6.77
N LEU A 67 -5.57 -25.77 -6.24
CA LEU A 67 -6.22 -24.56 -5.73
C LEU A 67 -6.57 -23.61 -6.88
N ASP A 68 -7.76 -23.03 -6.80
CA ASP A 68 -8.21 -21.98 -7.72
C ASP A 68 -7.31 -20.75 -7.64
N LEU A 69 -6.92 -20.22 -8.80
CA LEU A 69 -6.05 -19.05 -8.90
C LEU A 69 -6.67 -17.82 -8.23
N GLY A 70 -7.99 -17.62 -8.38
CA GLY A 70 -8.71 -16.51 -7.75
C GLY A 70 -8.66 -16.58 -6.22
N LEU A 71 -8.76 -17.79 -5.65
CA LEU A 71 -8.62 -18.00 -4.20
C LEU A 71 -7.19 -17.75 -3.70
N LEU A 72 -6.17 -18.13 -4.48
CA LEU A 72 -4.77 -17.84 -4.15
C LEU A 72 -4.50 -16.33 -4.17
N LEU A 73 -4.96 -15.63 -5.20
CA LEU A 73 -4.87 -14.16 -5.32
C LEU A 73 -5.59 -13.48 -4.16
N PHE A 74 -6.82 -13.90 -3.87
CA PHE A 74 -7.58 -13.41 -2.73
C PHE A 74 -6.80 -13.58 -1.42
N GLY A 75 -6.28 -14.78 -1.14
CA GLY A 75 -5.54 -15.07 0.10
C GLY A 75 -4.28 -14.22 0.24
N TRP A 76 -3.51 -14.08 -0.84
CA TRP A 76 -2.31 -13.24 -0.89
C TRP A 76 -2.64 -11.77 -0.64
N ASN A 77 -3.65 -11.24 -1.34
CA ASN A 77 -4.02 -9.84 -1.25
C ASN A 77 -4.64 -9.53 0.11
N LEU A 78 -5.39 -10.48 0.68
CA LEU A 78 -5.95 -10.36 2.02
C LEU A 78 -4.84 -10.29 3.08
N PHE A 79 -3.79 -11.11 2.94
CA PHE A 79 -2.63 -11.04 3.82
C PHE A 79 -1.95 -9.66 3.73
N GLY A 80 -1.72 -9.15 2.53
CA GLY A 80 -1.14 -7.82 2.31
C GLY A 80 -1.99 -6.69 2.91
N ALA A 81 -3.31 -6.75 2.74
CA ALA A 81 -4.23 -5.76 3.29
C ALA A 81 -4.25 -5.78 4.83
N PHE A 82 -4.30 -6.97 5.44
CA PHE A 82 -4.24 -7.09 6.91
C PHE A 82 -2.87 -6.73 7.48
N ALA A 83 -1.77 -7.07 6.80
CA ALA A 83 -0.45 -6.60 7.17
C ALA A 83 -0.40 -5.06 7.22
N THR A 84 -1.01 -4.39 6.22
CA THR A 84 -1.09 -2.94 6.16
C THR A 84 -1.92 -2.33 7.30
N ILE A 85 -3.05 -2.95 7.63
CA ILE A 85 -3.89 -2.55 8.78
C ILE A 85 -3.14 -2.76 10.11
N SER A 86 -2.34 -3.83 10.21
CA SER A 86 -1.58 -4.15 11.42
C SER A 86 -0.61 -3.04 11.82
N PHE A 87 -0.17 -2.19 10.89
CA PHE A 87 0.69 -1.04 11.18
C PHE A 87 0.07 -0.06 12.16
N LEU A 88 -1.26 0.14 12.12
CA LEU A 88 -1.96 0.94 13.14
C LEU A 88 -1.87 0.32 14.54
N TYR A 89 -1.97 -1.00 14.64
CA TYR A 89 -1.99 -1.70 15.92
C TYR A 89 -0.59 -1.87 16.52
N THR A 90 0.40 -2.09 15.67
CA THR A 90 1.81 -2.16 16.05
C THR A 90 2.41 -0.79 16.36
N ALA A 91 1.74 0.30 15.97
CA ALA A 91 2.15 1.67 16.28
C ALA A 91 2.31 1.93 17.81
N ALA A 92 1.57 1.21 18.64
CA ALA A 92 1.69 1.29 20.10
C ALA A 92 3.04 0.76 20.65
N PHE A 93 3.78 -0.02 19.86
CA PHE A 93 5.10 -0.51 20.24
C PHE A 93 6.19 0.56 20.19
N PHE A 94 5.94 1.69 19.53
CA PHE A 94 6.86 2.84 19.49
C PHE A 94 6.74 3.74 20.72
N ASN A 95 5.85 3.44 21.68
CA ASN A 95 5.68 4.25 22.87
C ASN A 95 6.82 4.01 23.88
N PRO A 96 7.68 5.02 24.15
CA PRO A 96 8.80 4.87 25.08
C PRO A 96 8.34 4.71 26.54
N ASP A 97 7.20 5.29 26.91
CA ASP A 97 6.68 5.27 28.29
C ASP A 97 6.24 3.85 28.72
N HIS A 98 6.07 2.96 27.75
CA HIS A 98 5.54 1.61 27.93
C HIS A 98 6.59 0.51 27.66
N MET A 99 7.88 0.83 27.66
CA MET A 99 8.96 -0.15 27.40
C MET A 99 9.00 -1.32 28.40
N GLY A 100 8.52 -1.12 29.63
CA GLY A 100 8.47 -2.15 30.68
C GLY A 100 7.38 -3.22 30.46
N MET A 101 6.41 -2.97 29.57
CA MET A 101 5.29 -3.88 29.33
C MET A 101 5.63 -4.97 28.29
N PRO A 102 5.04 -6.17 28.39
CA PRO A 102 5.14 -7.18 27.34
C PRO A 102 4.50 -6.69 26.03
N PRO A 103 4.99 -7.13 24.85
CA PRO A 103 6.22 -7.89 24.61
C PRO A 103 7.47 -6.99 24.63
N ARG A 104 8.31 -7.15 25.66
CA ARG A 104 9.46 -6.26 25.94
C ARG A 104 10.51 -6.24 24.81
N ARG A 105 10.82 -7.41 24.24
CA ARG A 105 11.83 -7.53 23.16
C ARG A 105 11.41 -6.74 21.91
N LEU A 106 10.15 -6.90 21.48
CA LEU A 106 9.61 -6.15 20.33
C LEU A 106 9.63 -4.65 20.59
N ARG A 107 9.18 -4.21 21.77
CA ARG A 107 9.21 -2.78 22.14
C ARG A 107 10.63 -2.20 22.12
N ARG A 108 11.65 -2.95 22.57
CA ARG A 108 13.06 -2.51 22.47
C ARG A 108 13.53 -2.34 21.02
N ILE A 109 13.07 -3.19 20.10
CA ILE A 109 13.42 -3.09 18.67
C ILE A 109 12.78 -1.82 18.08
N PHE A 110 11.48 -1.62 18.32
CA PHE A 110 10.72 -0.48 17.79
C PHE A 110 11.15 0.86 18.41
N CYS A 111 11.33 0.93 19.73
CA CYS A 111 11.83 2.10 20.47
C CYS A 111 13.35 2.24 20.47
N GLY A 112 14.09 1.39 19.76
CA GLY A 112 15.54 1.31 19.83
C GLY A 112 16.25 2.64 19.57
N SER A 113 17.39 2.84 20.26
CA SER A 113 18.19 4.07 20.25
C SER A 113 19.13 4.22 19.05
N ARG A 114 19.20 3.22 18.16
CA ARG A 114 20.08 3.27 16.98
C ARG A 114 19.60 4.37 16.05
N LYS A 115 20.38 5.46 15.96
CA LYS A 115 20.08 6.62 15.11
C LYS A 115 19.91 6.18 13.66
N MET A 116 18.69 6.24 13.11
CA MET A 116 18.47 6.03 11.69
C MET A 116 18.70 7.35 10.94
N LYS A 117 19.97 7.64 10.60
CA LYS A 117 20.36 8.84 9.84
C LYS A 117 19.55 8.98 8.54
N LEU A 118 19.25 7.87 7.87
CA LEU A 118 18.49 7.84 6.62
C LEU A 118 17.08 8.45 6.77
N LEU A 119 16.40 8.21 7.91
CA LEU A 119 15.05 8.72 8.14
C LEU A 119 15.02 10.24 8.34
N CYS A 120 16.14 10.87 8.73
CA CYS A 120 16.22 12.33 8.92
C CYS A 120 16.02 13.10 7.61
N HIS A 121 16.35 12.48 6.47
CA HIS A 121 16.24 13.09 5.15
C HIS A 121 14.84 12.96 4.55
N LEU A 122 13.94 12.18 5.17
CA LEU A 122 12.57 12.06 4.70
C LEU A 122 11.78 13.35 4.96
N PRO A 123 10.87 13.74 4.05
CA PRO A 123 10.06 14.95 4.20
C PRO A 123 9.33 14.97 5.55
N GLY A 124 9.45 16.08 6.28
CA GLY A 124 8.81 16.27 7.59
C GLY A 124 9.52 15.61 8.78
N CYS A 125 10.47 14.70 8.55
CA CYS A 125 11.20 14.01 9.62
C CYS A 125 12.31 14.84 10.25
N SER A 126 12.89 15.79 9.52
CA SER A 126 13.96 16.68 10.00
C SER A 126 13.56 17.52 11.22
N LYS A 127 12.26 17.80 11.39
CA LYS A 127 11.71 18.55 12.53
C LYS A 127 11.48 17.69 13.78
N ILE A 128 11.55 16.36 13.65
CA ILE A 128 11.27 15.40 14.71
C ILE A 128 12.59 15.00 15.38
N LYS A 129 12.80 15.46 16.62
CA LYS A 129 14.01 15.18 17.40
C LYS A 129 13.96 13.80 18.05
N VAL A 130 12.79 13.37 18.50
CA VAL A 130 12.60 12.10 19.21
C VAL A 130 12.59 10.93 18.22
N GLU A 131 13.54 9.99 18.35
CA GLU A 131 13.73 8.88 17.42
C GLU A 131 12.50 7.95 17.33
N SER A 132 11.89 7.61 18.46
CA SER A 132 10.70 6.75 18.49
C SER A 132 9.52 7.39 17.75
N LEU A 133 9.34 8.71 17.88
CA LEU A 133 8.34 9.47 17.12
C LEU A 133 8.66 9.55 15.64
N ARG A 134 9.95 9.67 15.26
CA ARG A 134 10.36 9.68 13.85
C ARG A 134 10.08 8.32 13.20
N ARG A 135 10.42 7.23 13.88
CA ARG A 135 10.12 5.87 13.40
C ARG A 135 8.62 5.62 13.29
N LEU A 136 7.84 6.01 14.30
CA LEU A 136 6.38 5.97 14.25
C LEU A 136 5.82 6.77 13.05
N TYR A 137 6.36 7.97 12.82
CA TYR A 137 5.93 8.84 11.72
C TYR A 137 6.10 8.15 10.36
N VAL A 138 7.27 7.55 10.13
CA VAL A 138 7.58 6.80 8.91
C VAL A 138 6.76 5.51 8.83
N TRP A 139 6.61 4.79 9.93
CA TRP A 139 5.81 3.56 10.01
C TRP A 139 4.37 3.78 9.53
N LEU A 140 3.75 4.89 9.94
CA LEU A 140 2.40 5.24 9.50
C LEU A 140 2.34 5.83 8.08
N MET A 141 3.48 6.18 7.48
CA MET A 141 3.59 6.59 6.07
C MET A 141 3.83 5.44 5.11
N VAL A 142 4.15 4.23 5.59
CA VAL A 142 4.39 3.06 4.73
C VAL A 142 3.27 2.83 3.71
N PRO A 143 1.96 2.95 4.04
CA PRO A 143 0.91 2.81 3.03
C PRO A 143 1.01 3.82 1.89
N LEU A 144 1.40 5.07 2.16
CA LEU A 144 1.59 6.07 1.11
C LEU A 144 2.72 5.69 0.16
N LEU A 145 3.86 5.24 0.71
CA LEU A 145 4.99 4.78 -0.09
C LEU A 145 4.61 3.56 -0.93
N GLY A 146 3.91 2.59 -0.35
CA GLY A 146 3.42 1.41 -1.05
C GLY A 146 2.49 1.77 -2.20
N ILE A 147 1.55 2.70 -2.00
CA ILE A 147 0.61 3.12 -3.04
C ILE A 147 1.28 3.94 -4.16
N ILE A 148 2.25 4.79 -3.84
CA ILE A 148 3.05 5.48 -4.87
C ILE A 148 3.77 4.45 -5.73
N LEU A 149 4.40 3.46 -5.10
CA LEU A 149 5.17 2.43 -5.77
C LEU A 149 4.30 1.54 -6.65
N LEU A 150 3.13 1.14 -6.15
CA LEU A 150 2.11 0.43 -6.93
C LEU A 150 1.67 1.26 -8.15
N GLY A 151 1.46 2.57 -7.97
CA GLY A 151 1.14 3.47 -9.08
C GLY A 151 2.25 3.51 -10.13
N LEU A 152 3.52 3.62 -9.69
CA LEU A 152 4.66 3.58 -10.60
C LEU A 152 4.70 2.28 -11.40
N GLU A 153 4.55 1.14 -10.75
CA GLU A 153 4.54 -0.18 -11.39
C GLU A 153 3.39 -0.32 -12.39
N SER A 154 2.17 0.06 -12.02
CA SER A 154 1.02 0.07 -12.94
C SER A 154 1.27 0.93 -14.17
N GLY A 155 1.84 2.14 -14.00
CA GLY A 155 2.14 3.03 -15.12
C GLY A 155 3.19 2.45 -16.08
N LEU A 156 4.24 1.81 -15.56
CA LEU A 156 5.25 1.14 -16.39
C LEU A 156 4.64 -0.05 -17.14
N GLN A 157 3.85 -0.88 -16.48
CA GLN A 157 3.16 -2.02 -17.11
C GLN A 157 2.24 -1.57 -18.24
N ILE A 158 1.44 -0.51 -18.03
CA ILE A 158 0.60 0.08 -19.09
C ILE A 158 1.49 0.58 -20.23
N SER A 159 2.59 1.26 -19.96
CA SER A 159 3.47 1.80 -21.01
C SER A 159 4.07 0.70 -21.89
N THR A 160 4.49 -0.41 -21.29
CA THR A 160 4.94 -1.61 -22.02
C THR A 160 3.79 -2.20 -22.82
N GLY A 161 2.62 -2.38 -22.21
CA GLY A 161 1.44 -2.94 -22.87
C GLY A 161 1.01 -2.12 -24.08
N VAL A 162 1.04 -0.79 -23.99
CA VAL A 162 0.74 0.14 -25.10
C VAL A 162 1.69 -0.09 -26.26
N TYR A 163 2.99 -0.24 -25.98
CA TYR A 163 3.99 -0.47 -27.01
C TYR A 163 3.81 -1.82 -27.70
N LEU A 164 3.56 -2.89 -26.92
CA LEU A 164 3.41 -4.24 -27.45
C LEU A 164 2.13 -4.44 -28.25
N HIS A 165 1.01 -3.85 -27.82
CA HIS A 165 -0.31 -4.07 -28.45
C HIS A 165 -0.73 -2.93 -29.37
N GLY A 166 0.05 -1.84 -29.47
CA GLY A 166 -0.25 -0.67 -30.29
C GLY A 166 -1.47 0.15 -29.85
N SER A 167 -2.16 -0.23 -28.76
CA SER A 167 -3.39 0.40 -28.28
C SER A 167 -3.40 0.57 -26.77
N LEU A 168 -3.73 1.79 -26.32
CA LEU A 168 -3.91 2.10 -24.89
C LEU A 168 -5.08 1.34 -24.29
N MET A 169 -6.17 1.16 -25.04
CA MET A 169 -7.34 0.43 -24.54
C MET A 169 -7.01 -1.06 -24.32
N ALA A 170 -6.24 -1.67 -25.24
CA ALA A 170 -5.79 -3.05 -25.08
C ALA A 170 -4.83 -3.22 -23.89
N ALA A 171 -4.01 -2.20 -23.59
CA ALA A 171 -3.10 -2.22 -22.45
C ALA A 171 -3.79 -1.99 -21.09
N VAL A 172 -4.91 -1.25 -21.06
CA VAL A 172 -5.65 -0.91 -19.84
C VAL A 172 -6.75 -1.94 -19.53
N ALA A 173 -7.30 -2.62 -20.54
CA ALA A 173 -8.35 -3.62 -20.35
C ALA A 173 -8.01 -4.75 -19.37
N PRO A 174 -6.80 -5.32 -19.34
CA PRO A 174 -6.42 -6.32 -18.34
C PRO A 174 -6.34 -5.74 -16.92
N LEU A 175 -6.07 -4.45 -16.81
CA LEU A 175 -5.95 -3.73 -15.54
C LEU A 175 -7.29 -3.22 -15.02
N LEU A 176 -8.40 -3.38 -15.75
CA LEU A 176 -9.72 -2.89 -15.33
C LEU A 176 -10.24 -3.64 -14.08
N ALA A 177 -10.07 -4.96 -14.03
CA ALA A 177 -10.47 -5.77 -12.87
C ALA A 177 -9.68 -5.41 -11.60
N HIS A 178 -8.35 -5.36 -11.72
CA HIS A 178 -7.44 -4.95 -10.65
C HIS A 178 -7.64 -3.48 -10.25
N GLY A 179 -7.75 -2.58 -11.24
CA GLY A 179 -7.77 -1.14 -11.04
C GLY A 179 -9.06 -0.60 -10.44
N LEU A 180 -10.20 -1.21 -10.76
CA LEU A 180 -11.51 -0.72 -10.28
C LEU A 180 -11.92 -1.25 -8.92
N ILE A 181 -11.55 -2.49 -8.59
CA ILE A 181 -12.02 -3.15 -7.36
C ILE A 181 -10.88 -3.31 -6.38
N GLU A 182 -9.80 -3.96 -6.80
CA GLU A 182 -8.71 -4.33 -5.90
C GLU A 182 -7.96 -3.11 -5.36
N ILE A 183 -7.55 -2.18 -6.22
CA ILE A 183 -6.76 -1.01 -5.83
C ILE A 183 -7.51 -0.10 -4.83
N PRO A 184 -8.78 0.28 -5.05
CA PRO A 184 -9.54 1.06 -4.06
C PRO A 184 -9.68 0.36 -2.70
N ILE A 185 -9.77 -0.98 -2.70
CA ILE A 185 -9.87 -1.79 -1.48
C ILE A 185 -8.54 -1.85 -0.73
N PHE A 186 -7.41 -2.02 -1.42
CA PHE A 186 -6.08 -1.87 -0.82
C PHE A 186 -5.85 -0.47 -0.28
N ILE A 187 -6.28 0.55 -1.01
CA ILE A 187 -6.19 1.94 -0.56
C ILE A 187 -7.06 2.15 0.68
N LEU A 188 -8.23 1.51 0.79
CA LEU A 188 -9.05 1.53 2.01
C LEU A 188 -8.30 0.91 3.20
N ALA A 189 -7.66 -0.25 3.01
CA ALA A 189 -6.82 -0.87 4.04
C ALA A 189 -5.65 0.05 4.45
N GLY A 190 -4.98 0.68 3.48
CA GLY A 190 -3.91 1.66 3.71
C GLY A 190 -4.39 2.93 4.40
N ALA A 191 -5.61 3.38 4.12
CA ALA A 191 -6.21 4.58 4.70
C ALA A 191 -6.41 4.44 6.22
N VAL A 192 -6.63 3.22 6.73
CA VAL A 192 -6.69 2.96 8.18
C VAL A 192 -5.41 3.44 8.86
N THR A 193 -4.26 2.99 8.38
CA THR A 193 -2.95 3.36 8.93
C THR A 193 -2.58 4.81 8.61
N PHE A 194 -2.81 5.27 7.36
CA PHE A 194 -2.45 6.63 6.96
C PHE A 194 -3.34 7.71 7.62
N SER A 195 -4.58 7.40 7.98
CA SER A 195 -5.43 8.32 8.75
C SER A 195 -4.84 8.62 10.13
N ALA A 196 -4.17 7.64 10.75
CA ALA A 196 -3.45 7.85 12.01
C ALA A 196 -2.25 8.77 11.83
N HIS A 197 -1.52 8.64 10.71
CA HIS A 197 -0.47 9.59 10.34
C HIS A 197 -1.03 11.03 10.27
N LEU A 198 -2.16 11.22 9.57
CA LEU A 198 -2.81 12.54 9.45
C LEU A 198 -3.26 13.09 10.81
N CYS A 199 -3.71 12.23 11.73
CA CYS A 199 -4.10 12.59 13.09
C CYS A 199 -2.92 13.11 13.92
N ILE A 200 -1.77 12.42 13.86
CA ILE A 200 -0.64 12.72 14.75
C ILE A 200 0.39 13.70 14.16
N ARG A 201 0.41 13.94 12.84
CA ARG A 201 1.49 14.69 12.15
C ARG A 201 1.88 16.01 12.81
N LYS A 202 0.89 16.80 13.26
CA LYS A 202 1.14 18.11 13.91
C LYS A 202 1.73 17.96 15.31
N ALA A 203 1.29 16.96 16.07
CA ALA A 203 1.79 16.70 17.42
C ALA A 203 3.21 16.10 17.40
N VAL A 204 3.47 15.23 16.42
CA VAL A 204 4.80 14.65 16.18
C VAL A 204 5.84 15.73 15.86
N GLN A 205 5.52 16.68 14.98
CA GLN A 205 6.42 17.80 14.64
C GLN A 205 6.73 18.72 15.83
N ARG A 206 5.83 18.78 16.83
CA ARG A 206 6.03 19.52 18.09
C ARG A 206 6.76 18.68 19.15
N ASN A 207 7.17 17.45 18.84
CA ASN A 207 7.84 16.52 19.76
C ASN A 207 7.04 16.22 21.05
N GLN A 208 5.70 16.28 20.98
CA GLN A 208 4.81 16.03 22.12
C GLN A 208 4.47 14.54 22.27
N THR A 209 5.42 13.73 22.75
CA THR A 209 5.31 12.25 22.81
C THR A 209 4.00 11.76 23.44
N GLN A 210 3.67 12.21 24.65
CA GLN A 210 2.46 11.79 25.36
C GLN A 210 1.18 12.12 24.58
N SER A 211 1.10 13.34 24.02
CA SER A 211 -0.05 13.77 23.21
C SER A 211 -0.20 12.95 21.94
N VAL A 212 0.91 12.55 21.30
CA VAL A 212 0.91 11.71 20.11
C VAL A 212 0.29 10.34 20.41
N PHE A 213 0.76 9.67 21.46
CA PHE A 213 0.28 8.32 21.79
C PHE A 213 -1.15 8.33 22.35
N GLN A 214 -1.56 9.36 23.08
CA GLN A 214 -2.95 9.55 23.49
C GLN A 214 -3.89 9.73 22.29
N LYS A 215 -3.51 10.59 21.33
CA LYS A 215 -4.30 10.79 20.09
C LYS A 215 -4.36 9.53 19.25
N LEU A 216 -3.26 8.81 19.15
CA LEU A 216 -3.17 7.56 18.40
C LEU A 216 -4.07 6.47 19.03
N ASP A 217 -4.05 6.31 20.35
CA ASP A 217 -4.91 5.34 21.04
C ASP A 217 -6.40 5.68 20.89
N ALA A 218 -6.75 6.96 21.07
CA ALA A 218 -8.12 7.43 20.86
C ALA A 218 -8.59 7.20 19.41
N HIS A 219 -7.74 7.50 18.42
CA HIS A 219 -8.02 7.27 17.00
C HIS A 219 -8.20 5.79 16.68
N ARG A 220 -7.33 4.92 17.22
CA ARG A 220 -7.40 3.46 17.07
C ARG A 220 -8.69 2.90 17.63
N LYS A 221 -9.09 3.31 18.84
CA LYS A 221 -10.34 2.85 19.49
C LYS A 221 -11.60 3.30 18.76
N ALA A 222 -11.55 4.48 18.14
CA ALA A 222 -12.68 5.03 17.39
C ALA A 222 -12.77 4.51 15.93
N MET A 223 -11.84 3.66 15.49
CA MET A 223 -11.83 3.14 14.12
C MET A 223 -12.83 1.98 13.99
N PRO A 224 -13.75 2.00 13.00
CA PRO A 224 -14.70 0.90 12.77
C PRO A 224 -14.03 -0.28 12.05
N ILE A 225 -13.03 -0.89 12.71
CA ILE A 225 -12.13 -1.86 12.06
C ILE A 225 -12.86 -3.10 11.55
N ARG A 226 -13.89 -3.55 12.28
CA ARG A 226 -14.68 -4.72 11.88
C ARG A 226 -15.38 -4.48 10.55
N THR A 227 -16.01 -3.32 10.39
CA THR A 227 -16.68 -2.94 9.14
C THR A 227 -15.68 -2.83 7.99
N ILE A 228 -14.54 -2.18 8.22
CA ILE A 228 -13.49 -2.03 7.21
C ILE A 228 -12.92 -3.39 6.81
N ALA A 229 -12.65 -4.28 7.77
CA ALA A 229 -12.13 -5.62 7.51
C ALA A 229 -13.10 -6.43 6.64
N TRP A 230 -14.40 -6.40 6.94
CA TRP A 230 -15.41 -7.07 6.11
C TRP A 230 -15.51 -6.48 4.71
N SER A 231 -15.44 -5.15 4.56
CA SER A 231 -15.38 -4.51 3.25
C SER A 231 -14.13 -4.92 2.46
N VAL A 232 -12.98 -5.04 3.12
CA VAL A 232 -11.73 -5.49 2.50
C VAL A 232 -11.81 -6.95 2.07
N ILE A 233 -12.28 -7.85 2.95
CA ILE A 233 -12.47 -9.26 2.63
C ILE A 233 -13.39 -9.42 1.42
N GLY A 234 -14.59 -8.81 1.47
CA GLY A 234 -15.56 -8.92 0.40
C GLY A 234 -15.05 -8.33 -0.92
N GLY A 235 -14.43 -7.15 -0.87
CA GLY A 235 -13.90 -6.49 -2.06
C GLY A 235 -12.75 -7.26 -2.72
N LEU A 236 -11.82 -7.80 -1.94
CA LEU A 236 -10.72 -8.61 -2.48
C LEU A 236 -11.19 -9.97 -3.00
N LEU A 237 -12.19 -10.58 -2.37
CA LEU A 237 -12.78 -11.81 -2.88
C LEU A 237 -13.42 -11.58 -4.26
N VAL A 238 -14.22 -10.50 -4.39
CA VAL A 238 -14.80 -10.11 -5.68
C VAL A 238 -13.70 -9.84 -6.70
N ALA A 239 -12.64 -9.11 -6.34
CA ALA A 239 -11.52 -8.85 -7.24
C ALA A 239 -10.87 -10.15 -7.74
N GLY A 240 -10.52 -11.08 -6.85
CA GLY A 240 -9.90 -12.35 -7.22
C GLY A 240 -10.81 -13.22 -8.11
N LEU A 241 -12.12 -13.22 -7.86
CA LEU A 241 -13.08 -13.94 -8.71
C LEU A 241 -13.22 -13.30 -10.10
N VAL A 242 -13.27 -11.97 -10.19
CA VAL A 242 -13.31 -11.24 -11.47
C VAL A 242 -12.02 -11.48 -12.26
N GLU A 243 -10.87 -11.47 -11.60
CA GLU A 243 -9.58 -11.77 -12.21
C GLU A 243 -9.54 -13.18 -12.80
N ALA A 244 -9.92 -14.20 -12.03
CA ALA A 244 -9.85 -15.59 -12.48
C ALA A 244 -10.90 -15.96 -13.55
N HIS A 245 -12.10 -15.35 -13.51
CA HIS A 245 -13.24 -15.85 -14.30
C HIS A 245 -13.77 -14.87 -15.36
N VAL A 246 -13.60 -13.56 -15.16
CA VAL A 246 -14.17 -12.52 -16.04
C VAL A 246 -13.09 -11.92 -16.94
N THR A 247 -11.92 -11.61 -16.38
CA THR A 247 -10.80 -10.99 -17.12
C THR A 247 -10.37 -11.81 -18.34
N PRO A 248 -10.22 -13.16 -18.28
CA PRO A 248 -9.86 -13.95 -19.44
C PRO A 248 -10.89 -13.86 -20.57
N ARG A 249 -12.19 -13.79 -20.23
CA ARG A 249 -13.28 -13.67 -21.21
C ARG A 249 -13.27 -12.31 -21.89
N ILE A 250 -12.99 -11.23 -21.15
CA ILE A 250 -12.85 -9.89 -21.74
C ILE A 250 -11.65 -9.84 -22.68
N MET A 251 -10.53 -10.46 -22.32
CA MET A 251 -9.36 -10.51 -23.19
C MET A 251 -9.62 -11.31 -24.48
N GLN A 252 -10.37 -12.40 -24.40
CA GLN A 252 -10.79 -13.16 -25.59
C GLN A 252 -11.69 -12.36 -26.55
N LEU A 253 -12.44 -11.36 -26.06
CA LEU A 253 -13.30 -10.51 -26.89
C LEU A 253 -12.56 -9.32 -27.52
N LEU A 254 -11.38 -8.96 -26.99
CA LEU A 254 -10.58 -7.82 -27.43
C LEU A 254 -9.37 -8.21 -28.29
N GLY A 255 -9.03 -9.50 -28.34
CA GLY A 255 -8.03 -10.07 -29.26
C GLY A 255 -8.66 -10.55 -30.55
#